data_AF-A0A380FK24-F1
#
_entry.id   AF-A0A380FK24-F1
#
_cell.length_a   1.000
_cell.length_b   1.000
_cell.length_c   1.000
_cell.angle_alpha   90.00
_cell.angle_beta   90.00
_cell.angle_gamma   90.00
#
_symmetry.space_group_name_H-M   'P 1'
#
loop_
_entity.id
_entity.type
_entity.pdbx_description
1 polymer ?
#
loop_
_entity_poly.entity_id
_entity_poly.type
_entity_poly.pdbx_seq_one_letter_code
_entity_poly.pdbx_strand_id
1 'polypeptide(L)' 'MRWNPKNPGEHQYATDIKWAESNASIMANFYKDMKTEGKYFKYFVYKDDEKHRK' A
#
# COMPACT_ATOMS: atom_id res chain seq x y z
N MET A 1 0.67 -3.78 6.18
CA MET A 1 1.95 -4.51 6.42
C MET A 1 3.02 -3.57 6.93
N ARG A 2 3.52 -2.63 6.12
CA ARG A 2 4.59 -1.72 6.59
C ARG A 2 4.19 -0.82 7.76
N TRP A 3 3.03 -0.18 7.66
CA TRP A 3 2.64 0.91 8.57
C TRP A 3 1.63 0.54 9.64
N ASN A 4 0.98 -0.62 9.49
CA ASN A 4 -0.14 -1.06 10.32
C ASN A 4 -1.09 0.09 10.73
N PRO A 5 -1.82 0.71 9.79
CA PRO A 5 -2.62 1.92 10.08
C PRO A 5 -3.75 1.72 11.09
N LYS A 6 -4.10 0.47 11.44
CA LYS A 6 -5.01 0.19 12.56
C LYS A 6 -4.35 0.40 13.91
N ASN A 7 -3.10 -0.05 14.06
CA ASN A 7 -2.26 0.11 15.26
C ASN A 7 -0.89 0.68 14.84
N PRO A 8 -0.78 2.01 14.61
CA PRO A 8 0.44 2.61 14.09
C PRO A 8 1.67 2.32 14.95
N GLY A 9 2.78 1.90 14.33
CA GLY A 9 4.04 1.61 15.02
C GLY A 9 4.18 0.16 15.52
N GLU A 10 3.10 -0.62 15.56
CA GLU A 10 3.13 -2.00 16.04
C GLU A 10 3.19 -3.02 14.89
N HIS A 11 3.89 -4.14 15.10
CA HIS A 11 3.96 -5.28 14.18
C HIS A 11 4.29 -4.87 12.72
N GLN A 12 5.27 -3.97 12.56
CA GLN A 12 5.73 -3.50 11.25
C GLN A 12 6.64 -4.53 10.60
N TYR A 13 6.36 -4.88 9.34
CA TYR A 13 7.06 -5.97 8.64
C TYR A 13 8.51 -5.63 8.22
N ALA A 14 8.85 -4.35 8.18
CA ALA A 14 10.18 -3.87 7.78
C ALA A 14 10.48 -2.53 8.44
N THR A 15 11.77 -2.21 8.54
CA THR A 15 12.27 -0.92 9.06
C THR A 15 12.44 0.13 7.97
N ASP A 16 12.81 -0.26 6.75
CA ASP A 16 12.91 0.65 5.60
C ASP A 16 11.55 1.33 5.32
N ILE A 17 11.54 2.66 5.33
CA ILE A 17 10.35 3.47 5.07
C ILE A 17 9.86 3.31 3.62
N LYS A 18 10.75 3.00 2.67
CA LYS A 18 10.41 2.81 1.25
C LYS A 18 9.99 1.38 0.92
N TRP A 19 9.95 0.47 1.89
CA TRP A 19 9.65 -0.94 1.66
C TRP A 19 8.34 -1.14 0.88
N ALA A 20 7.28 -0.40 1.23
CA ALA A 20 5.99 -0.53 0.56
C ALA A 20 6.01 -0.03 -0.88
N GLU A 21 6.72 1.08 -1.14
CA GLU A 21 6.87 1.67 -2.48
C GLU A 21 7.69 0.78 -3.42
N SER A 22 8.80 0.23 -2.93
CA SER A 22 9.65 -0.69 -3.69
C SER A 22 8.88 -1.95 -4.10
N ASN A 23 8.14 -2.55 -3.17
CA ASN A 23 7.33 -3.74 -3.48
C ASN A 23 6.14 -3.42 -4.41
N ALA A 24 5.46 -2.28 -4.21
CA ALA A 24 4.38 -1.85 -5.09
C ALA A 24 4.86 -1.63 -6.53
N SER A 25 6.05 -1.05 -6.71
CA SER A 25 6.65 -0.83 -8.04
C SER A 25 6.95 -2.15 -8.75
N ILE A 26 7.51 -3.13 -8.03
CA ILE A 26 7.75 -4.48 -8.55
C ILE A 26 6.43 -5.13 -8.98
N MET A 27 5.40 -5.07 -8.13
CA MET A 27 4.08 -5.62 -8.47
C MET A 27 3.47 -4.93 -9.70
N ALA A 28 3.52 -3.60 -9.77
CA ALA A 28 3.01 -2.86 -10.91
C ALA A 28 3.69 -3.25 -12.23
N ASN A 29 5.01 -3.47 -12.21
CA ASN A 29 5.74 -3.95 -13.38
C ASN A 29 5.26 -5.33 -13.83
N PHE A 30 5.06 -6.28 -12.90
CA PHE A 30 4.50 -7.59 -13.25
C PHE A 30 3.12 -7.49 -13.92
N TYR A 31 2.21 -6.69 -13.36
CA TYR A 31 0.88 -6.51 -13.94
C TYR A 31 0.93 -5.85 -15.32
N LYS A 32 1.81 -4.85 -15.48
CA LYS A 32 2.06 -4.20 -16.77
C LYS A 32 2.58 -5.19 -17.81
N ASP A 33 3.53 -6.04 -17.46
CA ASP A 33 4.10 -7.05 -18.37
C ASP A 33 3.06 -8.09 -18.79
N MET A 34 2.15 -8.45 -17.87
CA MET A 34 1.01 -9.32 -18.14
C MET A 34 -0.13 -8.65 -18.92
N LYS A 35 -0.05 -7.33 -19.17
CA LYS A 35 -1.11 -6.52 -19.80
C LYS A 35 -2.46 -6.67 -19.10
N THR A 36 -2.44 -6.73 -17.77
CA THR A 36 -3.63 -6.85 -16.93
C THR A 36 -3.51 -5.96 -15.69
N GLU A 37 -4.57 -5.88 -14.89
CA GLU A 37 -4.62 -5.01 -13.71
C GLU A 37 -5.06 -5.77 -12.45
N GLY A 38 -4.76 -5.18 -11.29
CA GLY A 38 -5.17 -5.73 -10.01
C GLY A 38 -6.68 -5.68 -9.85
N LYS A 39 -7.26 -6.66 -9.15
CA LYS A 39 -8.72 -6.76 -8.96
C LYS A 39 -9.20 -6.28 -7.59
N TYR A 40 -8.42 -6.53 -6.54
CA TYR A 40 -8.84 -6.29 -5.16
C TYR A 40 -7.90 -5.32 -4.48
N PHE A 41 -8.44 -4.19 -4.02
CA PHE A 41 -7.69 -3.14 -3.34
C PHE A 41 -8.35 -2.79 -2.02
N LYS A 42 -7.52 -2.51 -1.01
CA LYS A 42 -7.96 -1.95 0.26
C LYS A 42 -7.13 -0.72 0.55
N TYR A 43 -7.74 0.44 0.36
CA TYR A 43 -7.12 1.73 0.65
C TYR A 43 -7.28 2.07 2.12
N PHE A 44 -6.27 2.73 2.70
CA PHE A 44 -6.31 3.28 4.04
C PHE A 44 -6.34 4.81 3.92
N VAL A 45 -7.42 5.41 4.37
CA VAL A 45 -7.65 6.85 4.30
C VAL A 45 -7.55 7.41 5.71
N TYR A 46 -6.72 8.45 5.89
CA TYR A 46 -6.59 9.11 7.18
C TYR A 46 -7.76 10.06 7.45
N LYS A 47 -8.00 10.36 8.73
CA LYS A 47 -9.16 11.14 9.21
C LYS A 47 -9.29 12.52 8.55
N ASP A 48 -8.17 13.11 8.19
CA ASP A 48 -8.00 14.44 7.61
C ASP A 48 -8.06 14.46 6.08
N ASP A 49 -8.08 13.30 5.42
CA ASP A 49 -8.22 13.22 3.97
C ASP A 49 -9.69 13.17 3.55
N GLU A 50 -10.32 14.34 3.49
CA GLU A 50 -11.73 14.48 3.10
C GLU A 50 -11.98 14.07 1.64
N LYS A 51 -10.98 14.18 0.78
CA LYS A 51 -11.10 13.92 -0.66
C LYS A 51 -11.35 12.44 -0.94
N HIS A 52 -10.78 11.55 -0.14
CA HIS A 52 -10.82 10.11 -0.38
C HIS A 52 -11.63 9.32 0.66
N ARG A 53 -12.32 9.99 1.60
CA ARG A 53 -13.09 9.39 2.71
C ARG A 53 -14.40 8.67 2.30
N LYS A 54 -14.53 8.24 1.04
CA LYS A 54 -15.74 7.62 0.49
C LYS A 54 -15.95 6.18 0.96
#